data_AF-A0A7G3GDG6-F1
#
_entry.id   AF-A0A7G3GDG6-F1
#
_cell.length_a   1.000
_cell.length_b   1.000
_cell.length_c   1.000
_cell.angle_alpha   90.00
_cell.angle_beta   90.00
_cell.angle_gamma   90.00
#
_symmetry.space_group_name_H-M   'P 1'
#
loop_
_entity.id
_entity.type
_entity.pdbx_description
1 polymer ?
#
loop_
_entity_poly.entity_id
_entity_poly.type
_entity_poly.pdbx_seq_one_letter_code
_entity_poly.pdbx_strand_id
1 'polypeptide(L)'
;MGDIFFITLCAVICGADNWWGIEAYGKAKKEWLVDVLNLKHGIFFHNTLGKVFAAIDHAFFSECFSRFYPTLHFTSDKIYSDLKS
;
A
#
# COMPACT_ATOMS: atom_id res chain seq x y z
N MET A 1 -0.77 -12.14 -3.62
CA MET A 1 -1.52 -11.03 -4.28
C MET A 1 -1.80 -9.92 -3.27
N GLY A 2 -2.21 -10.24 -2.04
CA GLY A 2 -2.36 -9.25 -0.95
C GLY A 2 -1.09 -8.46 -0.61
N ASP A 3 0.09 -9.08 -0.69
CA ASP A 3 1.37 -8.42 -0.39
C ASP A 3 1.65 -7.22 -1.32
N ILE A 4 1.25 -7.36 -2.59
CA ILE A 4 1.40 -6.31 -3.60
C ILE A 4 0.57 -5.09 -3.22
N PHE A 5 -0.68 -5.30 -2.80
CA PHE A 5 -1.55 -4.22 -2.33
C PHE A 5 -1.04 -3.58 -1.06
N PHE A 6 -0.60 -4.38 -0.08
CA PHE A 6 -0.10 -3.87 1.19
C PHE A 6 1.11 -2.94 0.99
N ILE A 7 2.10 -3.39 0.24
CA ILE A 7 3.30 -2.60 -0.07
C ILE A 7 2.96 -1.37 -0.90
N THR A 8 2.04 -1.50 -1.87
CA THR A 8 1.57 -0.34 -2.67
C THR A 8 0.90 0.69 -1.78
N LEU A 9 0.06 0.26 -0.84
CA LEU A 9 -0.58 1.15 0.14
C LEU A 9 0.44 1.83 1.05
N CYS A 10 1.41 1.08 1.59
CA CYS A 10 2.50 1.66 2.40
C CYS A 10 3.30 2.69 1.61
N ALA A 11 3.65 2.39 0.36
CA ALA A 11 4.39 3.30 -0.50
C ALA A 11 3.60 4.59 -0.77
N VAL A 12 2.30 4.49 -1.08
CA VAL A 12 1.43 5.65 -1.32
C VAL A 12 1.27 6.51 -0.06
N ILE A 13 1.10 5.89 1.11
CA ILE A 13 1.07 6.63 2.40
C ILE A 13 2.40 7.34 2.65
N CYS A 14 3.53 6.74 2.27
CA CYS A 14 4.86 7.36 2.33
C CYS A 14 5.14 8.38 1.22
N GLY A 15 4.16 8.67 0.35
CA GLY A 15 4.26 9.71 -0.68
C GLY A 15 4.70 9.22 -2.07
N ALA A 16 4.70 7.91 -2.34
CA ALA A 16 4.91 7.41 -3.69
C ALA A 16 3.67 7.69 -4.55
N ASP A 17 3.85 8.40 -5.66
CA ASP A 17 2.79 8.82 -6.59
C ASP A 17 2.81 8.05 -7.93
N ASN A 18 3.81 7.18 -8.14
CA ASN A 18 4.00 6.43 -9.37
C ASN A 18 4.60 5.04 -9.13
N TRP A 19 4.57 4.19 -10.17
CA TRP A 19 5.04 2.80 -10.10
C TRP A 19 6.53 2.66 -9.76
N TRP A 20 7.37 3.59 -10.23
CA TRP A 20 8.79 3.60 -9.89
C TRP A 20 9.00 3.97 -8.43
N GLY A 21 8.22 4.91 -7.88
CA GLY A 21 8.23 5.26 -6.47
C GLY A 21 7.85 4.09 -5.57
N ILE A 22 6.82 3.33 -5.95
CA ILE A 22 6.39 2.13 -5.22
C ILE A 22 7.49 1.05 -5.26
N GLU A 23 8.12 0.84 -6.42
CA GLU A 23 9.23 -0.10 -6.55
C GLU A 23 10.44 0.34 -5.71
N ALA A 24 10.79 1.63 -5.75
CA ALA A 24 11.88 2.20 -4.97
C ALA A 24 11.63 2.04 -3.46
N TYR A 25 10.40 2.29 -3.00
CA TYR A 25 9.99 2.03 -1.62
C TYR A 25 10.16 0.55 -1.25
N GLY A 26 9.65 -0.36 -2.09
CA GLY A 26 9.75 -1.80 -1.87
C GLY A 26 11.20 -2.26 -1.76
N LYS A 27 12.09 -1.74 -2.61
CA LYS A 27 13.54 -2.01 -2.56
C LYS A 27 14.18 -1.44 -1.31
N ALA A 28 13.88 -0.20 -0.95
CA ALA A 28 14.45 0.48 0.22
C ALA A 28 14.01 -0.17 1.55
N LYS A 29 12.81 -0.75 1.59
CA LYS A 29 12.25 -1.41 2.77
C LYS A 29 12.22 -2.94 2.65
N LYS A 30 12.99 -3.51 1.73
CA LYS A 30 12.95 -4.95 1.39
C LYS A 30 13.10 -5.85 2.61
N GLU A 31 14.11 -5.60 3.45
CA GLU A 31 14.39 -6.42 4.64
C GLU A 31 13.19 -6.42 5.59
N TRP A 32 12.71 -5.23 5.95
CA TRP A 32 11.52 -5.07 6.78
C TRP A 32 10.26 -5.71 6.16
N LEU A 33 10.05 -5.56 4.86
CA LEU A 33 8.91 -6.15 4.15
C LEU A 33 8.97 -7.67 4.10
N VAL A 34 10.16 -8.25 3.99
CA VAL A 34 10.36 -9.70 4.06
C VAL A 34 9.97 -10.22 5.43
N ASP A 35 10.35 -9.52 6.50
CA ASP A 35 10.03 -9.92 7.87
C ASP A 35 8.52 -9.79 8.17
N VAL A 36 7.90 -8.69 7.71
CA VAL A 36 6.47 -8.43 7.97
C VAL A 36 5.53 -9.31 7.13
N LEU A 37 5.87 -9.58 5.88
CA LEU A 37 4.99 -10.26 4.92
C LEU A 37 5.45 -11.70 4.58
N ASN A 38 6.58 -12.15 5.14
CA ASN A 38 7.18 -13.45 4.83
C ASN A 38 7.34 -13.68 3.32
N LEU A 39 7.87 -12.68 2.61
CA LEU A 39 7.95 -12.67 1.14
C LEU A 39 8.87 -13.78 0.63
N LYS A 40 8.28 -14.91 0.22
CA LYS A 40 9.03 -16.04 -0.38
C LYS A 40 9.72 -15.71 -1.70
N HIS A 41 9.25 -14.69 -2.42
CA HIS A 41 9.70 -14.37 -3.78
C HIS A 41 10.29 -12.95 -3.95
N GLY A 42 10.50 -12.22 -2.85
CA GLY A 42 11.06 -10.86 -2.88
C GLY A 42 10.10 -9.78 -3.38
N ILE A 43 10.66 -8.63 -3.79
CA ILE A 43 9.93 -7.43 -4.19
C ILE A 43 9.60 -7.49 -5.69
N PHE A 44 8.38 -7.08 -6.06
CA PHE A 44 7.91 -6.98 -7.44
C PHE A 44 8.41 -5.70 -8.13
N PHE A 45 8.52 -5.77 -9.46
CA PHE A 45 8.99 -4.68 -10.32
C PHE A 45 7.82 -3.79 -10.78
N HIS A 46 8.09 -2.55 -11.22
CA HIS A 46 7.06 -1.63 -11.70
C HIS A 46 6.18 -2.21 -12.82
N ASN A 47 6.74 -3.04 -13.71
CA ASN A 47 5.98 -3.69 -14.77
C ASN A 47 5.00 -4.75 -14.24
N THR A 48 5.33 -5.41 -13.13
CA THR A 48 4.43 -6.36 -12.45
C THR A 48 3.28 -5.61 -11.78
N LEU A 49 3.56 -4.45 -11.17
CA LEU A 49 2.53 -3.57 -10.62
C LEU A 49 1.52 -3.15 -11.69
N GLY A 50 2.00 -2.62 -12.83
CA GLY A 50 1.12 -2.20 -13.92
C GLY A 50 0.20 -3.32 -14.41
N LYS A 51 0.70 -4.55 -14.55
CA LYS A 51 -0.11 -5.71 -14.97
C LYS A 51 -1.13 -6.14 -13.93
N VAL A 52 -0.73 -6.17 -12.66
CA VAL A 52 -1.64 -6.55 -11.57
C VAL A 52 -2.75 -5.51 -11.44
N PHE A 53 -2.40 -4.22 -11.46
CA PHE A 53 -3.40 -3.15 -11.33
C PHE A 53 -4.27 -2.99 -12.58
N ALA A 54 -3.75 -3.23 -13.79
CA ALA A 54 -4.56 -3.25 -15.00
C ALA A 54 -5.57 -4.41 -15.06
N ALA A 55 -5.32 -5.50 -14.33
CA ALA A 55 -6.25 -6.62 -14.22
C ALA A 55 -7.35 -6.39 -13.16
N ILE A 56 -7.25 -5.33 -12.35
CA ILE A 56 -8.27 -4.97 -11.36
C ILE A 56 -9.34 -4.12 -12.04
N ASP A 57 -10.59 -4.38 -11.71
CA ASP A 57 -11.68 -3.46 -12.04
C ASP A 57 -11.50 -2.15 -11.26
N HIS A 58 -11.11 -1.09 -11.99
CA HIS A 58 -10.86 0.24 -11.44
C HIS A 58 -12.09 0.83 -10.74
N ALA A 59 -13.30 0.55 -11.23
CA ALA A 59 -14.53 1.09 -10.64
C ALA A 59 -14.82 0.40 -9.29
N PHE A 60 -14.71 -0.92 -9.25
CA PHE A 60 -14.86 -1.68 -8.01
C PHE A 60 -13.79 -1.32 -6.98
N PHE A 61 -12.53 -1.17 -7.42
CA PHE A 61 -11.43 -0.75 -6.55
C PHE A 61 -11.67 0.65 -5.97
N SER A 62 -12.08 1.61 -6.81
CA SER A 62 -12.39 2.97 -6.36
C SER A 62 -13.54 2.99 -5.35
N GLU A 63 -14.56 2.16 -5.53
CA GLU A 63 -15.67 2.05 -4.58
C GLU A 63 -15.20 1.49 -3.23
N CYS A 64 -14.45 0.38 -3.23
CA CYS A 64 -13.89 -0.20 -2.02
C CYS A 64 -12.96 0.78 -1.29
N PHE A 65 -12.10 1.48 -2.04
CA PHE A 65 -11.18 2.46 -1.48
C PHE A 65 -11.90 3.69 -0.92
N SER A 66 -12.96 4.16 -1.59
CA SER A 66 -13.78 5.28 -1.11
C SER A 66 -14.54 4.94 0.17
N ARG A 67 -14.91 3.66 0.39
CA ARG A 67 -15.49 3.19 1.65
C ARG A 67 -14.43 3.05 2.76
N PHE A 68 -13.19 2.76 2.39
CA PHE A 68 -12.07 2.67 3.33
C PHE A 68 -11.60 4.05 3.83
N TYR A 69 -11.61 5.06 2.96
CA TYR A 69 -11.07 6.40 3.25
C TYR A 69 -11.68 7.10 4.49
N PRO A 70 -13.01 7.12 4.70
CA PRO A 70 -13.62 7.71 5.91
C PRO A 70 -13.20 6.98 7.20
N THR A 71 -12.95 5.67 7.10
CA THR A 71 -12.50 4.84 8.24
C THR A 71 -11.07 5.22 8.67
N LEU A 72 -10.22 5.61 7.72
CA LEU A 72 -8.87 6.10 8.03
C LEU A 72 -8.86 7.47 8.70
N HIS A 73 -9.71 8.40 8.24
CA HIS A 73 -9.85 9.72 8.87
C HIS A 73 -10.28 9.59 10.34
N PHE A 74 -11.34 8.82 10.59
CA PHE A 74 -11.82 8.56 11.94
C PHE A 74 -10.76 7.92 12.85
N THR A 75 -9.94 7.01 12.30
CA THR A 75 -8.87 6.35 13.06
C THR A 75 -7.73 7.31 13.37
N SER A 76 -7.36 8.18 12.43
CA SER A 76 -6.31 9.18 12.65
C SER A 76 -6.70 10.16 13.77
N ASP A 77 -7.93 10.69 13.74
CA ASP A 77 -8.43 11.60 14.77
C ASP A 77 -8.47 10.94 16.16
N LYS A 78 -8.84 9.66 16.21
CA LYS A 78 -8.88 8.89 17.45
C LYS A 78 -7.48 8.63 18.01
N ILE A 79 -6.51 8.28 17.17
CA ILE A 79 -5.11 8.10 17.58
C ILE A 79 -4.52 9.42 18.10
N TYR A 80 -4.81 10.56 17.45
CA TYR A 80 -4.36 11.88 17.93
C TYR A 80 -5.00 12.27 19.27
N SER A 81 -6.25 11.87 19.51
CA SER A 81 -6.93 12.05 20.80
C SER A 81 -6.31 11.20 21.91
N ASP A 82 -6.05 9.91 21.64
CA ASP A 82 -5.52 8.95 22.60
C ASP A 82 -4.03 9.21 22.95
N LEU A 83 -3.27 9.83 22.04
CA LEU A 83 -1.87 10.27 22.30
C LEU A 83 -1.78 11.54 23.17
N LYS A 84 -2.90 12.26 23.35
CA LYS A 84 -2.96 13.52 24.11
C LYS A 84 -3.66 13.40 25.47
N SER A 85 -4.15 12.21 25.82
CA SER A 85 -4.71 11.83 27.13
C SER A 85 -3.73 11.01 27.95
#